data_AF-A0A6P7G248-F1
#
_entry.id   AF-A0A6P7G248-F1
#
_cell.length_a   1.000
_cell.length_b   1.000
_cell.length_c   1.000
_cell.angle_alpha   90.00
_cell.angle_beta   90.00
_cell.angle_gamma   90.00
#
_symmetry.space_group_name_H-M   'P 1'
#
loop_
_entity.id
_entity.type
_entity.pdbx_description
1 polymer ?
#
loop_
_entity_poly.entity_id
_entity_poly.type
_entity_poly.pdbx_seq_one_letter_code
_entity_poly.pdbx_strand_id
1 'polypeptide(L)'
;MTVTVILTMYYLERCDASDENSEDNEQGPSRKRTKPDTPDKTPTNRWRQRNEECYSRLKRKIRRNLGQPYVSDKTKKNVPGRELGPPCSCTNKCREKLQGQEINIFNEFWNLGSWELQNSYLFGCIDIVKKKRSYPKKQKHQESHRKSNAVYSINVNGETTRVCKTEFLNIHGL
;
A
#
# COMPACT_ATOMS: atom_id res chain seq x y z
N MET A 1 -4.49 2.91 17.41
CA MET A 1 -4.13 2.48 16.03
C MET A 1 -2.62 2.26 15.84
N THR A 2 -1.77 2.51 16.84
CA THR A 2 -0.32 2.31 16.77
C THR A 2 0.10 0.84 16.91
N VAL A 3 -0.62 0.05 17.70
CA VAL A 3 -0.25 -1.33 18.05
C VAL A 3 -0.22 -2.26 16.83
N THR A 4 -1.18 -2.13 15.90
CA THR A 4 -1.26 -2.99 14.70
C THR A 4 -0.14 -2.70 13.71
N VAL A 5 0.20 -1.42 13.50
CA VAL A 5 1.29 -1.01 12.61
C VAL A 5 2.64 -1.48 13.18
N ILE A 6 2.86 -1.27 14.48
CA ILE A 6 4.07 -1.70 15.19
C ILE A 6 4.23 -3.22 15.13
N LEU A 7 3.16 -3.99 15.38
CA LEU A 7 3.20 -5.45 15.22
C LEU A 7 3.52 -5.83 13.79
N THR A 8 2.86 -5.26 12.78
CA THR A 8 3.14 -5.62 11.37
C THR A 8 4.56 -5.27 10.91
N MET A 9 5.13 -4.18 11.41
CA MET A 9 6.52 -3.80 11.13
C MET A 9 7.51 -4.73 11.85
N TYR A 10 7.28 -5.00 13.13
CA TYR A 10 8.08 -5.96 13.91
C TYR A 10 8.07 -7.36 13.28
N TYR A 11 6.93 -7.81 12.75
CA TYR A 11 6.83 -9.10 12.05
C TYR A 11 7.59 -9.10 10.71
N LEU A 12 7.51 -8.01 9.93
CA LEU A 12 8.27 -7.87 8.69
C LEU A 12 9.78 -7.88 8.96
N GLU A 13 10.26 -7.09 9.93
CA GLU A 13 11.66 -7.04 10.34
C GLU A 13 12.16 -8.40 10.82
N ARG A 14 11.37 -9.11 11.62
CA ARG A 14 11.73 -10.45 12.13
C ARG A 14 11.86 -11.49 11.02
N CYS A 15 11.00 -11.43 9.99
CA CYS A 15 11.10 -12.35 8.87
C CYS A 15 12.17 -11.94 7.83
N ASP A 16 12.57 -10.67 7.74
CA ASP A 16 13.67 -10.25 6.87
C ASP A 16 15.03 -10.65 7.47
N ALA A 17 15.18 -10.55 8.80
CA ALA A 17 16.36 -11.04 9.52
C ALA A 17 16.58 -12.57 9.38
N SER A 18 15.54 -13.35 9.08
CA SER A 18 15.67 -14.79 8.82
C SER A 18 16.09 -15.14 7.39
N ASP A 19 15.92 -14.21 6.43
CA ASP A 19 16.26 -14.43 5.01
C ASP A 19 17.77 -14.15 4.73
N GLU A 20 18.47 -13.41 5.60
CA GLU A 20 19.91 -13.09 5.46
C GLU A 20 20.86 -14.22 5.89
N ASN A 21 20.35 -15.34 6.43
CA ASN A 21 21.19 -16.46 6.91
C ASN A 21 21.35 -17.61 5.89
N SER A 22 21.07 -17.37 4.60
CA SER A 22 21.12 -18.42 3.58
C SER A 22 21.91 -18.02 2.33
N GLU A 23 23.17 -17.63 2.49
CA GLU A 23 24.15 -17.64 1.38
C GLU A 23 25.50 -18.23 1.85
N ASP A 24 25.89 -19.29 1.12
CA ASP A 24 27.25 -19.83 0.87
C ASP A 24 27.95 -20.74 1.90
N ASN A 25 27.90 -22.06 1.65
CA ASN A 25 29.01 -22.95 1.99
C ASN A 25 29.12 -24.11 0.96
N GLU A 26 30.08 -24.00 0.04
CA GLU A 26 30.41 -25.02 -0.98
C GLU A 26 31.52 -26.00 -0.50
N GLN A 27 31.25 -27.27 -0.83
CA GLN A 27 32.10 -28.47 -1.04
C GLN A 27 33.20 -28.89 -0.03
N GLY A 28 32.92 -29.99 0.68
CA GLY A 28 33.92 -30.93 1.23
C GLY A 28 33.67 -32.38 0.74
N PRO A 29 34.70 -33.24 0.65
CA PRO A 29 34.64 -34.51 -0.09
C PRO A 29 33.84 -35.62 0.61
N SER A 30 33.12 -36.39 -0.21
CA SER A 30 32.24 -37.51 0.15
C SER A 30 32.97 -38.63 0.89
N ARG A 31 32.64 -38.85 2.17
CA ARG A 31 32.98 -40.06 2.92
C ARG A 31 31.72 -40.91 3.12
N LYS A 32 31.74 -42.15 2.64
CA LYS A 32 30.66 -43.14 2.81
C LYS A 32 30.45 -43.40 4.31
N ARG A 33 29.28 -43.03 4.85
CA ARG A 33 28.85 -43.33 6.23
C ARG A 33 28.16 -44.69 6.28
N THR A 34 28.67 -45.60 7.09
CA THR A 34 27.93 -46.76 7.62
C THR A 34 26.82 -46.26 8.56
N LYS A 35 25.60 -46.79 8.43
CA LYS A 35 24.45 -46.44 9.27
C LYS A 35 24.47 -47.29 10.54
N PRO A 36 24.40 -46.71 11.75
CA PRO A 36 24.02 -47.46 12.95
C PRO A 36 22.50 -47.58 13.05
N ASP A 37 22.03 -48.72 13.53
CA ASP A 37 20.62 -49.00 13.79
C ASP A 37 20.11 -48.09 14.92
N THR A 38 19.13 -47.25 14.58
CA THR A 38 18.43 -46.39 15.55
C THR A 38 17.00 -46.89 15.75
N PRO A 39 16.45 -46.79 16.98
CA PRO A 39 15.13 -47.34 17.32
C PRO A 39 13.99 -46.60 16.61
N ASP A 40 12.88 -47.33 16.50
CA ASP A 40 11.73 -47.06 15.63
C ASP A 40 11.20 -45.63 15.71
N LYS A 41 10.96 -45.03 14.53
CA LYS A 41 10.54 -43.63 14.41
C LYS A 41 9.07 -43.51 14.78
N THR A 42 8.77 -42.78 15.85
CA THR A 42 7.40 -42.30 16.08
C THR A 42 6.92 -41.51 14.86
N PRO A 43 5.65 -41.69 14.42
CA PRO A 43 5.14 -41.02 13.23
C PRO A 43 5.11 -39.51 13.51
N THR A 44 6.11 -38.80 12.98
CA THR A 44 6.14 -37.35 13.01
C THR A 44 4.89 -36.88 12.30
N ASN A 45 4.07 -36.08 12.99
CA ASN A 45 2.89 -35.48 12.38
C ASN A 45 3.36 -34.73 11.13
N ARG A 46 3.02 -35.26 9.95
CA ARG A 46 3.60 -34.91 8.64
C ARG A 46 3.17 -33.51 8.15
N TRP A 47 2.53 -32.76 9.01
CA TRP A 47 2.07 -31.40 8.77
C TRP A 47 3.13 -30.46 9.34
N ARG A 48 3.97 -29.91 8.45
CA ARG A 48 4.83 -28.79 8.81
C ARG A 48 3.91 -27.69 9.35
N GLN A 49 4.10 -27.28 10.61
CA GLN A 49 3.52 -26.04 11.10
C GLN A 49 3.97 -24.94 10.16
N ARG A 50 3.02 -24.38 9.40
CA ARG A 50 3.31 -23.35 8.42
C ARG A 50 3.39 -22.04 9.18
N ASN A 51 4.57 -21.42 9.18
CA ASN A 51 4.68 -20.04 9.63
C ASN A 51 4.00 -19.14 8.58
N GLU A 52 2.74 -18.77 8.82
CA GLU A 52 1.94 -17.97 7.91
C GLU A 52 2.52 -16.55 7.73
N GLU A 53 3.21 -16.04 8.75
CA GLU A 53 3.76 -14.69 8.81
C GLU A 53 4.93 -14.48 7.83
N CYS A 54 5.78 -15.48 7.66
CA CYS A 54 6.89 -15.42 6.70
C CYS A 54 6.49 -15.87 5.28
N TYR A 55 5.19 -16.02 4.99
CA TYR A 55 4.75 -16.32 3.63
C TYR A 55 5.02 -15.15 2.70
N SER A 56 5.82 -15.36 1.66
CA SER A 56 6.26 -14.31 0.73
C SER A 56 5.11 -13.49 0.12
N ARG A 57 3.93 -14.10 -0.08
CA ARG A 57 2.75 -13.37 -0.55
C ARG A 57 2.14 -12.45 0.50
N LEU A 58 2.17 -12.85 1.78
CA LEU A 58 1.70 -12.02 2.88
C LEU A 58 2.65 -10.84 3.09
N LYS A 59 3.97 -11.07 3.17
CA LYS A 59 4.99 -10.00 3.23
C LYS A 59 4.76 -8.96 2.13
N ARG A 60 4.55 -9.42 0.90
CA ARG A 60 4.27 -8.53 -0.25
C ARG A 60 2.96 -7.77 -0.10
N LYS A 61 1.90 -8.42 0.37
CA LYS A 61 0.60 -7.76 0.60
C LYS A 61 0.79 -6.63 1.61
N ILE A 62 1.50 -6.88 2.70
CA ILE A 62 1.79 -5.89 3.73
C ILE A 62 2.63 -4.75 3.14
N ARG A 63 3.76 -5.04 2.47
CA ARG A 63 4.60 -4.01 1.81
C ARG A 63 3.80 -3.16 0.84
N ARG A 64 2.97 -3.77 -0.01
CA ARG A 64 2.09 -3.04 -0.94
C ARG A 64 1.12 -2.12 -0.20
N ASN A 65 0.47 -2.62 0.85
CA ASN A 65 -0.51 -1.83 1.59
C ASN A 65 0.15 -0.70 2.40
N LEU A 66 1.41 -0.84 2.79
CA LEU A 66 2.19 0.21 3.44
C LEU A 66 2.88 1.16 2.45
N GLY A 67 2.69 0.95 1.13
CA GLY A 67 3.35 1.76 0.12
C GLY A 67 4.87 1.51 0.04
N GLN A 68 5.38 0.41 0.57
CA GLN A 68 6.79 0.05 0.54
C GLN A 68 7.18 -0.65 -0.78
N PRO A 69 8.45 -0.60 -1.18
CA PRO A 69 8.93 -1.32 -2.36
C PRO A 69 8.75 -2.83 -2.20
N TYR A 70 8.45 -3.53 -3.30
CA TYR A 70 8.28 -4.98 -3.27
C TYR A 70 8.55 -5.64 -4.63
N VAL A 71 8.88 -6.94 -4.60
CA VAL A 71 9.04 -7.74 -5.82
C VAL A 71 7.69 -8.33 -6.24
N SER A 72 7.27 -8.06 -7.48
CA SER A 72 6.05 -8.65 -8.05
C SER A 72 6.22 -10.15 -8.33
N ASP A 73 5.27 -10.98 -7.91
CA ASP A 73 5.30 -12.42 -8.23
C ASP A 73 5.19 -12.69 -9.74
N LYS A 74 4.38 -11.89 -10.43
CA LYS A 74 4.02 -12.10 -11.83
C LYS A 74 5.15 -11.66 -12.76
N THR A 75 5.70 -10.47 -12.50
CA THR A 75 6.68 -9.84 -13.40
C THR A 75 8.12 -10.03 -12.90
N LYS A 76 8.31 -10.45 -11.64
CA LYS A 76 9.62 -10.53 -10.96
C LYS A 76 10.40 -9.21 -10.92
N LYS A 77 9.73 -8.09 -11.19
CA LYS A 77 10.30 -6.74 -11.14
C LYS A 77 10.11 -6.13 -9.75
N ASN A 78 11.09 -5.31 -9.36
CA ASN A 78 10.97 -4.40 -8.23
C ASN A 78 9.95 -3.31 -8.55
N VAL A 79 8.93 -3.21 -7.71
CA VAL A 79 7.98 -2.11 -7.69
C VAL A 79 8.50 -1.11 -6.64
N PRO A 80 8.75 0.16 -7.00
CA PRO A 80 9.24 1.14 -6.05
C PRO A 80 8.21 1.44 -4.97
N GLY A 81 8.68 2.01 -3.87
CA GLY A 81 7.81 2.56 -2.84
C GLY A 81 6.95 3.68 -3.41
N ARG A 82 5.86 3.97 -2.70
CA ARG A 82 5.00 5.10 -2.95
C ARG A 82 5.70 6.33 -2.41
N GLU A 83 5.60 7.42 -3.15
CA GLU A 83 6.22 8.69 -2.81
C GLU A 83 5.20 9.80 -2.99
N LEU A 84 5.41 10.89 -2.24
CA LEU A 84 4.63 12.10 -2.38
C LEU A 84 4.89 12.70 -3.77
N GLY A 85 3.84 12.89 -4.54
CA GLY A 85 3.92 13.51 -5.86
C GLY A 85 4.23 15.01 -5.80
N PRO A 86 4.67 15.59 -6.93
CA PRO A 86 4.95 17.02 -7.02
C PRO A 86 3.68 17.86 -6.76
N PRO A 87 3.80 19.11 -6.32
CA PRO A 87 2.64 20.00 -6.18
C PRO A 87 1.95 20.22 -7.54
N CYS A 88 0.63 20.38 -7.52
CA CYS A 88 -0.11 20.70 -8.73
C CYS A 88 0.16 22.15 -9.19
N SER A 89 0.03 22.37 -10.50
CA SER A 89 0.17 23.70 -11.12
C SER A 89 -1.15 24.48 -11.22
N CYS A 90 -2.18 24.10 -10.47
CA CYS A 90 -3.49 24.73 -10.61
C CYS A 90 -3.56 26.13 -9.97
N THR A 91 -4.44 26.97 -10.48
CA THR A 91 -4.68 28.35 -9.97
C THR A 91 -5.17 28.40 -8.53
N ASN A 92 -5.73 27.30 -8.02
CA ASN A 92 -6.24 27.21 -6.66
C ASN A 92 -5.15 27.00 -5.60
N LYS A 93 -3.87 26.90 -6.01
CA LYS A 93 -2.70 26.76 -5.13
C LYS A 93 -2.91 25.70 -4.04
N CYS A 94 -3.32 24.50 -4.45
CA CYS A 94 -3.82 23.49 -3.52
C CYS A 94 -2.78 23.06 -2.48
N ARG A 95 -1.50 22.92 -2.85
CA ARG A 95 -0.42 22.57 -1.90
C ARG A 95 -0.27 23.61 -0.78
N GLU A 96 -0.29 24.90 -1.10
CA GLU A 96 -0.16 25.98 -0.12
C GLU A 96 -1.28 25.94 0.95
N LYS A 97 -2.49 25.53 0.55
CA LYS A 97 -3.65 25.43 1.47
C LYS A 97 -3.50 24.34 2.53
N LEU A 98 -2.59 23.39 2.33
CA LEU A 98 -2.36 22.29 3.27
C LEU A 98 -1.40 22.65 4.39
N GLN A 99 -0.82 23.87 4.37
CA GLN A 99 -0.03 24.40 5.47
C GLN A 99 1.14 23.48 5.89
N GLY A 100 1.77 22.79 4.94
CA GLY A 100 2.89 21.88 5.21
C GLY A 100 2.49 20.50 5.74
N GLN A 101 1.20 20.17 5.82
CA GLN A 101 0.70 18.89 6.34
C GLN A 101 0.75 17.75 5.31
N GLU A 102 1.20 18.00 4.08
CA GLU A 102 1.20 17.01 2.98
C GLU A 102 1.90 15.68 3.35
N ILE A 103 3.03 15.75 4.06
CA ILE A 103 3.81 14.57 4.46
C ILE A 103 3.06 13.79 5.54
N ASN A 104 2.43 14.49 6.49
CA ASN A 104 1.64 13.85 7.53
C ASN A 104 0.44 13.12 6.94
N ILE A 105 -0.28 13.77 6.03
CA ILE A 105 -1.42 13.15 5.31
C ILE A 105 -0.97 11.90 4.54
N PHE A 106 0.15 12.01 3.80
CA PHE A 106 0.71 10.88 3.06
C PHE A 106 1.06 9.71 3.99
N ASN A 107 1.77 9.99 5.09
CA ASN A 107 2.18 8.97 6.06
C ASN A 107 0.98 8.34 6.75
N GLU A 108 0.01 9.14 7.22
CA GLU A 108 -1.21 8.64 7.85
C GLU A 108 -2.00 7.71 6.92
N PHE A 109 -2.13 8.08 5.65
CA PHE A 109 -2.81 7.27 4.64
C PHE A 109 -2.15 5.89 4.43
N TRP A 110 -0.83 5.86 4.26
CA TRP A 110 -0.11 4.59 4.04
C TRP A 110 0.06 3.77 5.33
N ASN A 111 0.15 4.43 6.49
CA ASN A 111 0.18 3.78 7.80
C ASN A 111 -1.12 3.05 8.16
N LEU A 112 -2.23 3.27 7.43
CA LEU A 112 -3.43 2.44 7.57
C LEU A 112 -3.15 0.95 7.30
N GLY A 113 -2.22 0.63 6.41
CA GLY A 113 -1.76 -0.75 6.15
C GLY A 113 -2.82 -1.74 5.64
N SER A 114 -4.04 -1.27 5.38
CA SER A 114 -5.17 -2.05 4.86
C SER A 114 -5.78 -1.35 3.66
N TRP A 115 -6.01 -2.14 2.60
CA TRP A 115 -6.63 -1.68 1.37
C TRP A 115 -8.07 -1.20 1.60
N GLU A 116 -8.81 -1.88 2.48
CA GLU A 116 -10.17 -1.53 2.85
C GLU A 116 -10.22 -0.20 3.60
N LEU A 117 -9.33 0.00 4.59
CA LEU A 117 -9.25 1.26 5.33
C LEU A 117 -8.83 2.42 4.43
N GLN A 118 -7.85 2.19 3.55
CA GLN A 118 -7.40 3.18 2.57
C GLN A 118 -8.55 3.60 1.64
N ASN A 119 -9.31 2.64 1.09
CA ASN A 119 -10.45 2.97 0.24
C ASN A 119 -11.56 3.70 1.00
N SER A 120 -11.87 3.25 2.23
CA SER A 120 -12.85 3.93 3.07
C SER A 120 -12.47 5.39 3.32
N TYR A 121 -11.18 5.63 3.60
CA TYR A 121 -10.64 6.99 3.73
C TYR A 121 -10.81 7.79 2.43
N LEU A 122 -10.38 7.25 1.29
CA LEU A 122 -10.48 7.95 0.00
C LEU A 122 -11.93 8.28 -0.37
N PHE A 123 -12.88 7.38 -0.12
CA PHE A 123 -14.29 7.66 -0.34
C PHE A 123 -14.83 8.75 0.59
N GLY A 124 -14.35 8.84 1.83
CA GLY A 124 -14.69 9.94 2.74
C GLY A 124 -14.17 11.31 2.27
N CYS A 125 -13.13 11.34 1.42
CA CYS A 125 -12.56 12.54 0.83
C CYS A 125 -13.19 12.93 -0.52
N ILE A 126 -14.15 12.16 -1.05
CA ILE A 126 -14.70 12.34 -2.39
C ILE A 126 -16.21 12.51 -2.33
N ASP A 127 -16.70 13.68 -2.74
CA ASP A 127 -18.12 13.97 -2.84
C ASP A 127 -18.60 13.96 -4.30
N ILE A 128 -19.68 13.23 -4.57
CA ILE A 128 -20.34 13.23 -5.88
C ILE A 128 -21.44 14.29 -5.90
N VAL A 129 -21.16 15.42 -6.53
CA VAL A 129 -22.07 16.56 -6.62
C VAL A 129 -22.81 16.56 -7.97
N LYS A 130 -24.14 16.63 -7.94
CA LYS A 130 -24.97 16.76 -9.16
C LYS A 130 -24.70 18.08 -9.88
N LYS A 131 -24.77 18.06 -11.21
CA LYS A 131 -24.61 19.26 -12.03
C LYS A 131 -25.71 20.29 -11.69
N LYS A 132 -25.33 21.45 -11.14
CA LYS A 132 -26.30 22.49 -10.74
C LYS A 132 -26.88 23.28 -11.91
N ARG A 133 -26.12 23.47 -12.99
CA ARG A 133 -26.54 24.25 -14.17
C ARG A 133 -26.00 23.60 -15.44
N SER A 134 -26.82 23.57 -16.49
CA SER A 134 -26.43 23.16 -17.84
C SER A 134 -26.74 24.31 -18.78
N TYR A 135 -25.76 24.78 -19.54
CA TYR A 135 -26.02 25.76 -20.58
C TYR A 135 -26.65 25.05 -21.79
N PRO A 136 -27.77 25.58 -22.34
CA PRO A 136 -28.33 25.04 -23.57
C PRO A 136 -27.30 25.24 -24.68
N LYS A 137 -26.82 24.15 -25.28
CA LYS A 137 -25.96 24.24 -26.47
C LYS A 137 -26.84 24.65 -27.66
N LYS A 138 -26.30 25.48 -28.55
CA LYS A 138 -26.99 25.95 -29.78
C LYS A 138 -27.46 24.80 -30.71
N GLN A 139 -26.90 23.61 -30.56
CA GLN A 139 -27.28 22.41 -31.32
C GLN A 139 -28.03 21.42 -30.42
N LYS A 140 -29.22 20.99 -30.87
CA LYS A 140 -30.14 20.04 -30.22
C LYS A 140 -29.51 18.69 -29.82
N HIS A 141 -28.30 18.38 -30.28
CA HIS A 141 -27.78 17.00 -30.32
C HIS A 141 -26.62 16.69 -29.34
N GLN A 142 -26.32 17.55 -28.37
CA GLN A 142 -25.12 17.37 -27.53
C GLN A 142 -25.36 17.75 -26.06
N GLU A 143 -26.43 17.23 -25.45
CA GLU A 143 -26.48 17.22 -23.98
C GLU A 143 -25.29 16.42 -23.44
N SER A 144 -24.58 16.99 -22.46
CA SER A 144 -23.47 16.28 -21.84
C SER A 144 -24.03 15.09 -21.05
N HIS A 145 -23.53 13.89 -21.34
CA HIS A 145 -23.86 12.67 -20.58
C HIS A 145 -23.42 12.77 -19.10
N ARG A 146 -22.60 13.76 -18.74
CA ARG A 146 -22.09 13.96 -17.39
C ARG A 146 -23.16 14.56 -16.47
N LYS A 147 -23.72 13.71 -15.61
CA LYS A 147 -24.75 14.07 -14.62
C LYS A 147 -24.18 14.62 -13.31
N SER A 148 -22.95 14.25 -12.96
CA SER A 148 -22.30 14.61 -11.70
C SER A 148 -20.82 14.94 -11.86
N ASN A 149 -20.28 15.60 -10.85
CA ASN A 149 -18.88 15.94 -10.69
C ASN A 149 -18.37 15.34 -9.38
N ALA A 150 -17.14 14.82 -9.37
CA ALA A 150 -16.44 14.49 -8.15
C ALA A 150 -15.73 15.73 -7.61
N VAL A 151 -15.92 16.01 -6.32
CA VAL A 151 -15.22 17.04 -5.57
C VAL A 151 -14.29 16.33 -4.60
N TYR A 152 -13.04 16.79 -4.53
CA TYR A 152 -12.00 16.20 -3.69
C TYR A 152 -11.71 17.16 -2.54
N SER A 153 -11.73 16.65 -1.31
CA SER A 153 -11.46 17.39 -0.08
C SER A 153 -10.50 16.60 0.81
N ILE A 154 -9.67 17.31 1.55
CA ILE A 154 -8.73 16.74 2.52
C ILE A 154 -8.95 17.46 3.85
N ASN A 155 -8.98 16.70 4.94
CA ASN A 155 -9.13 17.26 6.27
C ASN A 155 -7.76 17.68 6.79
N VAL A 156 -7.60 18.96 7.10
CA VAL A 156 -6.37 19.53 7.66
C VAL A 156 -6.75 20.28 8.93
N ASN A 157 -6.19 19.89 10.07
CA ASN A 157 -6.45 20.52 11.38
C ASN A 157 -7.96 20.62 11.74
N GLY A 158 -8.78 19.66 11.31
CA GLY A 158 -10.22 19.65 11.53
C GLY A 158 -11.04 20.44 10.50
N GLU A 159 -10.39 21.09 9.54
CA GLU A 159 -11.06 21.81 8.44
C GLU A 159 -10.98 21.04 7.12
N THR A 160 -12.11 20.95 6.41
CA THR A 160 -12.20 20.32 5.09
C THR A 160 -11.69 21.28 4.01
N THR A 161 -10.48 21.04 3.50
CA THR A 161 -9.87 21.84 2.44
C THR A 161 -10.12 21.22 1.07
N ARG A 162 -10.74 21.97 0.16
CA ARG A 162 -10.99 21.51 -1.21
C ARG A 162 -9.71 21.57 -2.05
N VAL A 163 -9.40 20.46 -2.71
CA VAL A 163 -8.26 20.32 -3.61
C VAL A 163 -8.69 19.90 -5.02
N CYS A 164 -7.81 20.05 -6.00
CA CYS A 164 -8.03 19.52 -7.34
C CYS A 164 -7.69 18.02 -7.39
N LYS A 165 -8.15 17.33 -8.43
CA LYS A 165 -7.89 15.89 -8.62
C LYS A 165 -6.39 15.57 -8.65
N THR A 166 -5.58 16.40 -9.30
CA THR A 166 -4.14 16.14 -9.46
C THR A 166 -3.42 16.25 -8.12
N GLU A 167 -3.68 17.31 -7.36
CA GLU A 167 -3.11 17.44 -6.02
C GLU A 167 -3.55 16.30 -5.11
N PHE A 168 -4.83 15.90 -5.16
CA PHE A 168 -5.34 14.79 -4.39
C PHE A 168 -4.59 13.48 -4.67
N LEU A 169 -4.33 13.16 -5.95
CA LEU A 169 -3.54 11.97 -6.31
C LEU A 169 -2.09 12.09 -5.84
N ASN A 170 -1.48 13.25 -6.02
CA ASN A 170 -0.08 13.48 -5.67
C ASN A 170 0.15 13.36 -4.16
N ILE A 171 -0.75 13.87 -3.32
CA ILE A 171 -0.63 13.77 -1.86
C ILE A 171 -0.76 12.34 -1.36
N HIS A 172 -1.53 11.50 -2.04
CA HIS A 172 -1.70 10.10 -1.65
C HIS A 172 -0.75 9.14 -2.39
N GLY A 173 0.10 9.65 -3.28
CA GLY A 173 1.03 8.85 -4.09
C GLY A 173 0.34 7.85 -5.03
N LEU A 174 -0.86 8.19 -5.51
CA LEU A 174 -1.72 7.30 -6.29
C LEU A 174 -1.43 7.34 -7.79
#